data_AF-A0A917L6E7-F1
#
_entry.id   AF-A0A917L6E7-F1
#
_cell.length_a   1.000
_cell.length_b   1.000
_cell.length_c   1.000
_cell.angle_alpha   90.00
_cell.angle_beta   90.00
_cell.angle_gamma   90.00
#
_symmetry.space_group_name_H-M   'P 1'
#
loop_
_entity.id
_entity.type
_entity.pdbx_description
1 polymer ?
#
loop_
_entity_poly.entity_id
_entity_poly.type
_entity_poly.pdbx_seq_one_letter_code
_entity_poly.pdbx_strand_id
1 'polypeptide(L)'
;MEQRPDSHSHVPPAWARPGNRWGPRVYWPMLCLSIGLLAWRVIDGDSAGRIAVTACLVLMWTCLIAANQAARRKEARRETSA
;
A
#
# COMPACT_ATOMS: atom_id res chain seq x y z
N MET A 1 -14.26 26.87 -35.77
CA MET A 1 -13.24 26.94 -34.69
C MET A 1 -13.59 25.83 -33.71
N GLU A 2 -12.91 24.69 -33.84
CA GLU A 2 -13.17 23.48 -33.05
C GLU A 2 -12.56 23.66 -31.65
N GLN A 3 -13.38 23.64 -30.59
CA GLN A 3 -12.89 23.69 -29.22
C GLN A 3 -12.26 22.34 -28.88
N ARG A 4 -10.93 22.34 -28.72
CA ARG A 4 -10.14 21.21 -28.24
C ARG A 4 -10.51 20.94 -26.78
N PRO A 5 -10.94 19.73 -26.37
CA PRO A 5 -11.24 19.46 -24.98
C PRO A 5 -9.94 19.53 -24.18
N ASP A 6 -9.87 20.50 -23.27
CA ASP A 6 -8.76 20.67 -22.35
C ASP A 6 -8.58 19.38 -21.56
N SER A 7 -7.38 18.80 -21.73
CA SER A 7 -6.99 17.58 -21.03
C SER A 7 -6.86 17.92 -19.55
N HIS A 8 -7.97 17.77 -18.81
CA HIS A 8 -7.98 17.85 -17.35
C HIS A 8 -6.96 16.86 -16.82
N SER A 9 -5.75 17.36 -16.55
CA SER A 9 -4.70 16.62 -15.90
C SER A 9 -5.26 16.21 -14.55
N HIS A 10 -5.60 14.93 -14.41
CA HIS A 10 -6.21 14.40 -13.20
C HIS A 10 -5.16 14.48 -12.10
N VAL A 11 -5.11 15.62 -11.39
CA VAL A 11 -4.26 15.79 -10.22
C VAL A 11 -4.85 14.85 -9.16
N PRO A 12 -4.15 13.78 -8.77
CA PRO A 12 -4.68 12.86 -7.79
C PRO A 12 -4.93 13.64 -6.49
N PRO A 13 -6.06 13.38 -5.82
CA PRO A 13 -6.42 14.10 -4.62
C PRO A 13 -5.35 13.91 -3.55
N ALA A 14 -5.17 14.90 -2.67
CA ALA A 14 -4.05 14.94 -1.73
C ALA A 14 -3.93 13.69 -0.83
N TRP A 15 -5.04 12.99 -0.57
CA TRP A 15 -5.05 11.74 0.18
C TRP A 15 -4.48 10.53 -0.58
N ALA A 16 -4.52 10.56 -1.91
CA ALA A 16 -4.00 9.55 -2.83
C ALA A 16 -2.56 9.82 -3.29
N ARG A 17 -1.94 10.94 -2.84
CA ARG A 17 -0.55 11.21 -3.20
C ARG A 17 0.37 10.14 -2.61
N PRO A 18 1.27 9.55 -3.42
CA PRO A 18 2.32 8.68 -2.91
C PRO A 18 3.11 9.45 -1.85
N GLY A 19 3.35 8.84 -0.68
CA GLY A 19 4.04 9.51 0.43
C GLY A 19 3.15 10.01 1.58
N ASN A 20 1.82 9.91 1.43
CA ASN A 20 0.89 10.30 2.49
C ASN A 20 1.12 9.49 3.80
N ARG A 21 1.14 10.20 4.94
CA ARG A 21 1.49 9.65 6.26
C ARG A 21 0.41 8.72 6.84
N TRP A 22 -0.80 8.76 6.31
CA TRP A 22 -1.92 7.92 6.77
C TRP A 22 -1.85 6.48 6.25
N GLY A 23 -1.32 6.26 5.05
CA GLY A 23 -1.21 4.92 4.43
C GLY A 23 -0.56 3.89 5.36
N PRO A 24 0.68 4.12 5.86
CA PRO A 24 1.35 3.20 6.77
C PRO A 24 0.58 2.97 8.06
N ARG A 25 -0.17 3.97 8.54
CA ARG A 25 -0.94 3.91 9.79
C ARG A 25 -2.14 2.97 9.66
N VAL A 26 -2.68 2.80 8.45
CA VAL A 26 -3.76 1.85 8.13
C VAL A 26 -3.20 0.49 7.71
N TYR A 27 -2.10 0.48 6.96
CA TYR A 27 -1.50 -0.78 6.47
C TYR A 27 -0.88 -1.61 7.59
N TRP A 28 -0.30 -0.98 8.62
CA TRP A 28 0.29 -1.69 9.76
C TRP A 28 -0.70 -2.56 10.54
N PRO A 29 -1.83 -2.03 11.06
CA PRO A 29 -2.79 -2.85 11.79
C PRO A 29 -3.39 -3.95 10.91
N MET A 30 -3.62 -3.67 9.63
CA MET A 30 -4.15 -4.66 8.69
C MET A 30 -3.14 -5.79 8.40
N LEU A 31 -1.85 -5.46 8.33
CA LEU A 31 -0.76 -6.44 8.26
C LEU A 31 -0.71 -7.31 9.52
N CYS A 32 -0.78 -6.71 10.71
CA CYS A 32 -0.80 -7.45 11.98
C CYS A 32 -1.99 -8.40 12.08
N LEU A 33 -3.20 -7.94 11.71
CA LEU A 33 -4.39 -8.79 11.66
C LEU A 33 -4.21 -9.94 10.65
N SER A 34 -3.64 -9.66 9.47
CA SER A 34 -3.39 -10.69 8.46
C SER A 34 -2.37 -11.74 8.92
N ILE A 35 -1.32 -11.31 9.63
CA ILE A 35 -0.32 -12.22 10.23
C ILE A 35 -0.96 -13.06 11.33
N GLY A 36 -1.76 -12.46 12.21
CA GLY A 36 -2.49 -13.17 13.26
C GLY A 36 -3.44 -14.22 12.69
N LEU A 37 -4.17 -13.87 11.63
CA LEU A 37 -5.04 -14.80 10.90
C LEU A 37 -4.27 -15.93 10.23
N LEU A 38 -3.10 -15.63 9.66
CA LEU A 38 -2.22 -16.65 9.07
C LEU A 38 -1.70 -17.61 10.15
N ALA A 39 -1.21 -17.09 11.27
CA ALA A 39 -0.73 -17.90 12.39
C ALA A 39 -1.85 -18.77 12.98
N TRP A 40 -3.04 -18.20 13.16
CA TRP A 40 -4.23 -18.93 13.60
C TRP A 40 -4.54 -20.09 12.64
N ARG A 41 -4.59 -19.83 11.33
CA ARG A 41 -4.87 -20.86 10.33
C ARG A 41 -3.82 -21.98 10.28
N VAL A 42 -2.56 -21.65 10.54
CA VAL A 42 -1.48 -22.65 10.59
C VAL A 42 -1.64 -23.54 11.84
N ILE A 43 -1.99 -22.96 12.99
CA ILE A 43 -2.22 -23.71 14.24
C ILE A 43 -3.47 -24.61 14.09
N ASP A 44 -4.53 -24.10 13.47
CA ASP A 44 -5.80 -24.81 13.29
C ASP A 44 -5.71 -25.91 12.20
N GLY A 45 -4.62 -25.95 11.44
CA GLY A 45 -4.44 -26.92 10.34
C GLY A 45 -5.42 -26.68 9.18
N ASP A 46 -5.81 -25.42 8.93
CA ASP A 46 -6.75 -25.05 7.88
C ASP A 46 -6.18 -25.41 6.48
N SER A 47 -7.07 -25.52 5.48
CA SER A 47 -6.68 -25.94 4.13
C SER A 47 -5.54 -25.11 3.53
N ALA A 48 -4.57 -25.79 2.88
CA ALA A 48 -3.38 -25.15 2.31
C ALA A 48 -3.69 -23.97 1.38
N GLY A 49 -4.81 -24.03 0.64
CA GLY A 49 -5.28 -22.93 -0.20
C GLY A 49 -5.62 -21.66 0.58
N ARG A 50 -6.27 -21.78 1.75
CA ARG A 50 -6.58 -20.63 2.61
C ARG A 50 -5.33 -20.04 3.24
N ILE A 51 -4.37 -20.87 3.63
CA ILE A 51 -3.07 -20.43 4.13
C ILE A 51 -2.34 -19.63 3.04
N ALA A 52 -2.29 -20.15 1.80
CA ALA A 52 -1.66 -19.48 0.67
C ALA A 52 -2.29 -18.11 0.36
N VAL A 53 -3.62 -18.02 0.33
CA VAL A 53 -4.33 -16.73 0.12
C VAL A 53 -3.99 -15.74 1.23
N THR A 54 -3.98 -16.18 2.49
CA THR A 54 -3.69 -15.31 3.63
C THR A 54 -2.22 -14.84 3.60
N ALA A 55 -1.29 -15.71 3.19
CA ALA A 55 0.12 -15.36 2.99
C ALA A 55 0.30 -14.33 1.85
N CYS A 56 -0.40 -14.50 0.73
CA CYS A 56 -0.40 -13.51 -0.36
C CYS A 56 -0.90 -12.13 0.10
N LEU A 57 -1.93 -12.08 0.94
CA LEU A 57 -2.42 -10.82 1.51
C LEU A 57 -1.36 -10.14 2.40
N VAL A 58 -0.65 -10.90 3.24
CA VAL A 58 0.47 -10.38 4.05
C VAL A 58 1.58 -9.80 3.16
N LEU A 59 1.96 -10.51 2.09
CA LEU A 59 2.96 -10.03 1.13
C LEU A 59 2.50 -8.75 0.42
N MET A 60 1.24 -8.70 -0.02
CA MET A 60 0.66 -7.52 -0.67
C MET A 60 0.72 -6.29 0.24
N TRP A 61 0.29 -6.41 1.51
CA TRP A 61 0.38 -5.32 2.48
C TRP A 61 1.82 -4.88 2.73
N THR A 62 2.75 -5.82 2.83
CA THR A 62 4.19 -5.52 2.98
C THR A 62 4.72 -4.73 1.79
N CYS A 63 4.38 -5.13 0.56
CA CYS A 63 4.74 -4.42 -0.67
C CYS A 63 4.17 -3.00 -0.70
N LEU A 64 2.90 -2.82 -0.30
CA LEU A 64 2.27 -1.49 -0.23
C LEU A 64 2.98 -0.57 0.76
N ILE A 65 3.36 -1.09 1.94
CA ILE A 65 4.15 -0.33 2.93
C ILE A 65 5.51 0.03 2.35
N ALA A 66 6.21 -0.92 1.74
CA ALA A 66 7.53 -0.70 1.15
C ALA A 66 7.49 0.33 0.01
N ALA A 67 6.52 0.23 -0.89
CA ALA A 67 6.32 1.17 -1.99
C ALA A 67 6.02 2.59 -1.48
N ASN A 68 5.17 2.72 -0.45
CA ASN A 68 4.90 4.02 0.15
C ASN A 68 6.13 4.59 0.85
N GLN A 69 6.92 3.78 1.56
CA GLN A 69 8.19 4.23 2.15
C GLN A 69 9.21 4.65 1.08
N ALA A 70 9.29 3.91 -0.03
CA ALA A 70 10.17 4.26 -1.16
C ALA A 70 9.75 5.59 -1.80
N ALA A 71 8.45 5.84 -1.96
CA ALA A 71 7.93 7.13 -2.41
C ALA A 71 8.36 8.27 -1.46
N ARG A 72 8.18 8.09 -0.14
CA ARG A 72 8.61 9.07 0.87
C ARG A 72 10.11 9.36 0.82
N ARG A 73 10.95 8.33 0.62
CA ARG A 73 12.40 8.49 0.48
C ARG A 73 12.76 9.29 -0.76
N LYS A 74 12.05 9.09 -1.88
CA LYS A 74 12.26 9.87 -3.11
C LYS A 74 11.87 11.34 -2.95
N GLU A 75 10.79 11.62 -2.23
CA GLU A 75 10.37 13.00 -1.90
C GLU A 75 11.38 13.69 -0.98
N ALA A 76 11.80 13.02 0.10
CA ALA A 76 12.81 13.57 1.01
C ALA A 76 14.14 13.88 0.30
N ARG A 77 14.52 13.07 -0.70
CA ARG A 77 15.72 13.28 -1.51
C ARG A 77 15.57 14.44 -2.51
N ARG A 78 14.36 14.71 -2.99
CA ARG A 78 14.08 15.90 -3.84
C ARG A 78 14.15 17.19 -3.04
N GLU A 79 13.68 17.18 -1.80
CA GLU A 79 13.72 18.35 -0.90
C GLU A 79 15.14 18.72 -0.45
N THR A 80 16.09 17.77 -0.42
CA THR A 80 17.50 18.03 -0.04
C THR A 80 18.40 18.43 -1.21
N SER A 81 17.92 18.29 -2.45
CA SER A 81 18.63 18.70 -3.67
C SER A 81 18.13 20.02 -4.25
N ALA A 82 17.08 20.61 -3.65
CA ALA A 82 16.56 21.94 -3.96
C ALA A 82 17.10 22.96 -2.94
#